data_AF-A0A554VTK5-F1
#
_entry.id   AF-A0A554VTK5-F1
#
_cell.length_a   1.000
_cell.length_b   1.000
_cell.length_c   1.000
_cell.angle_alpha   90.00
_cell.angle_beta   90.00
_cell.angle_gamma   90.00
#
_symmetry.space_group_name_H-M   'P 1'
#
loop_
_entity.id
_entity.type
_entity.pdbx_description
1 polymer ?
#
loop_
_entity_poly.entity_id
_entity_poly.type
_entity_poly.pdbx_seq_one_letter_code
_entity_poly.pdbx_strand_id
1 'polypeptide(L)' 'MLLVTGGADKALAGAVRFYTANGFTSEGIAQLHRGNYRVVMVAMNRDHSAAETNLTVALIRG' A
#
# COMPACT_ATOMS: atom_id res chain seq x y z
N MET A 1 -4.52 3.13 11.61
CA MET A 1 -5.01 1.77 11.30
C MET A 1 -5.69 1.84 9.93
N LEU A 2 -5.25 1.04 8.96
CA LEU A 2 -5.87 0.94 7.64
C LEU A 2 -6.67 -0.36 7.61
N LEU A 3 -8.00 -0.26 7.65
CA LEU A 3 -8.88 -1.42 7.47
C LEU A 3 -9.35 -1.41 6.01
N VAL A 4 -8.99 -2.43 5.24
CA VAL A 4 -9.43 -2.58 3.84
C VAL A 4 -10.16 -3.89 3.68
N THR A 5 -11.37 -3.83 3.14
CA THR A 5 -12.21 -5.01 2.90
C THR A 5 -11.99 -5.52 1.47
N GLY A 6 -11.55 -6.78 1.33
CA GLY A 6 -11.36 -7.46 0.05
C GLY A 6 -9.92 -7.86 -0.24
N GLY A 7 -9.64 -8.29 -1.48
CA GLY A 7 -8.36 -8.88 -1.85
C GLY A 7 -7.18 -7.90 -1.91
N ALA A 8 -5.99 -8.45 -2.21
CA ALA A 8 -4.72 -7.75 -2.33
C ALA A 8 -4.79 -6.47 -3.17
N ASP A 9 -5.55 -6.48 -4.26
CA ASP A 9 -5.79 -5.33 -5.12
C ASP A 9 -6.46 -4.17 -4.37
N LYS A 10 -7.52 -4.46 -3.60
CA LYS A 10 -8.24 -3.47 -2.81
C LYS A 10 -7.37 -2.98 -1.66
N ALA A 11 -6.69 -3.87 -0.95
CA ALA A 11 -5.77 -3.51 0.13
C ALA A 11 -4.68 -2.54 -0.36
N LEU A 12 -4.06 -2.85 -1.51
CA LEU A 12 -3.05 -2.00 -2.13
C LEU A 12 -3.63 -0.64 -2.54
N ALA A 13 -4.78 -0.62 -3.23
CA ALA A 13 -5.43 0.62 -3.63
C ALA A 13 -5.84 1.49 -2.42
N GLY A 14 -6.36 0.87 -1.36
CA GLY A 14 -6.68 1.53 -0.10
C GLY A 14 -5.46 2.15 0.56
N ALA A 15 -4.33 1.45 0.55
CA ALA A 15 -3.07 1.95 1.10
C ALA A 15 -2.52 3.14 0.28
N VAL A 16 -2.53 3.05 -1.06
CA VAL A 16 -2.16 4.18 -1.93
C VAL A 16 -3.03 5.40 -1.63
N ARG A 17 -4.36 5.24 -1.52
CA ARG A 17 -5.27 6.34 -1.19
C ARG A 17 -4.99 6.92 0.19
N PHE A 18 -4.70 6.09 1.18
CA PHE A 18 -4.35 6.54 2.53
C PHE A 18 -3.07 7.39 2.52
N TYR A 19 -1.98 6.92 1.91
CA TYR A 19 -0.73 7.68 1.88
C TYR A 19 -0.85 8.95 1.03
N THR A 20 -1.59 8.91 -0.07
CA THR A 20 -1.84 10.09 -0.90
C THR A 20 -2.62 11.16 -0.13
N ALA A 21 -3.65 10.76 0.63
CA ALA A 21 -4.38 11.66 1.52
C ALA A 21 -3.49 12.26 2.63
N ASN A 22 -2.35 11.64 2.93
CA ASN A 22 -1.36 12.10 3.92
C ASN A 22 -0.13 12.78 3.27
N GLY A 23 -0.26 13.26 2.04
CA GLY A 23 0.73 14.12 1.38
C GLY A 23 1.90 13.39 0.74
N PHE A 24 1.78 12.08 0.52
CA PHE A 24 2.66 11.37 -0.40
C PHE A 24 2.15 11.51 -1.84
N THR A 25 3.06 11.54 -2.81
CA THR A 25 2.74 11.49 -4.22
C THR A 25 2.86 10.06 -4.71
N SER A 26 1.83 9.53 -5.36
CA SER A 26 1.89 8.21 -5.99
C SER A 26 2.76 8.27 -7.25
N GLU A 27 3.69 7.33 -7.38
CA GLU A 27 4.51 7.11 -8.58
C GLU A 27 4.03 5.88 -9.37
N GLY A 28 2.96 5.24 -8.92
CA GLY A 28 2.42 4.01 -9.50
C GLY A 28 1.52 3.26 -8.52
N ILE A 29 1.21 2.00 -8.87
CA ILE A 29 0.24 1.19 -8.12
C ILE A 29 0.68 0.78 -6.71
N ALA A 30 1.98 0.87 -6.42
CA ALA A 30 2.57 0.35 -5.19
C ALA A 30 3.73 1.21 -4.64
N GLN A 31 4.01 2.35 -5.27
CA GLN A 31 5.14 3.21 -4.94
C GLN A 31 4.64 4.63 -4.70
N LEU A 32 5.09 5.25 -3.61
CA LEU A 32 4.84 6.64 -3.32
C LEU A 32 6.11 7.34 -2.81
N HIS A 33 6.19 8.66 -2.95
CA HIS A 33 7.27 9.45 -2.36
C HIS A 33 6.75 10.66 -1.59
N ARG A 34 7.55 11.17 -0.66
CA ARG A 34 7.35 12.47 0.00
C ARG A 34 8.70 13.02 0.45
N GLY A 35 9.21 14.04 -0.24
CA GLY A 35 10.58 14.51 -0.03
C GLY A 35 11.58 13.36 -0.20
N ASN A 36 12.47 13.16 0.76
CA ASN A 36 13.48 12.09 0.72
C ASN A 36 12.93 10.71 1.14
N TYR A 37 11.64 10.60 1.43
CA TYR A 37 11.02 9.33 1.79
C TYR A 37 10.38 8.66 0.58
N ARG A 38 10.56 7.36 0.45
CA ARG A 38 9.89 6.51 -0.53
C ARG A 38 9.19 5.35 0.17
N VAL A 39 7.94 5.11 -0.20
CA VAL A 39 7.12 4.00 0.28
C VAL A 39 6.98 3.00 -0.86
N VAL A 40 7.28 1.73 -0.59
CA VAL A 40 7.05 0.61 -1.50
C VAL A 40 6.15 -0.39 -0.80
N MET A 41 5.11 -0.86 -1.49
CA MET A 41 4.08 -1.73 -0.92
C MET A 41 3.95 -3.02 -1.72
N VAL A 42 3.67 -4.12 -1.01
CA VAL A 42 3.34 -5.40 -1.64
C VAL A 42 2.12 -5.97 -0.93
N ALA A 43 1.09 -6.27 -1.69
CA ALA A 43 -0.11 -6.94 -1.18
C ALA A 43 -0.18 -8.36 -1.74
N MET A 44 -0.50 -9.33 -0.89
CA MET A 44 -0.63 -10.73 -1.27
C MET A 44 -1.84 -11.37 -0.59
N ASN A 45 -2.60 -12.14 -1.36
CA ASN A 45 -3.58 -13.08 -0.81
C ASN A 45 -2.86 -14.41 -0.57
N ARG A 46 -2.78 -14.84 0.68
CA ARG A 46 -1.93 -15.99 1.06
C ARG A 46 -2.38 -17.31 0.41
N ASP A 47 -3.65 -17.42 0.10
CA ASP A 47 -4.35 -18.63 -0.38
C ASP A 47 -5.19 -18.36 -1.64
N HIS A 48 -4.94 -17.24 -2.34
CA HIS A 48 -5.81 -16.70 -3.41
C HIS A 48 -7.23 -16.34 -2.95
N SER A 49 -7.56 -16.47 -1.66
CA SER A 49 -8.81 -15.99 -1.07
C SER A 49 -8.69 -14.53 -0.68
N ALA A 50 -9.82 -13.81 -0.72
CA ALA A 50 -9.93 -12.47 -0.17
C ALA A 50 -10.14 -12.47 1.36
N ALA A 51 -10.11 -13.64 2.00
CA ALA A 51 -10.31 -13.79 3.44
C ALA A 51 -9.09 -13.33 4.25
N GLU A 52 -7.88 -13.54 3.73
CA GLU A 52 -6.63 -13.12 4.38
C GLU A 52 -5.70 -12.42 3.38
N THR A 53 -5.59 -11.09 3.54
CA THR A 53 -4.67 -10.27 2.75
C THR A 53 -3.56 -9.73 3.63
N ASN A 54 -2.32 -9.99 3.23
CA ASN A 54 -1.13 -9.41 3.84
C ASN A 54 -0.69 -8.19 3.03
N LEU A 55 -0.49 -7.06 3.71
CA LEU A 55 0.10 -5.85 3.12
C LEU A 55 1.43 -5.56 3.82
N THR A 56 2.51 -5.66 3.06
CA THR A 56 3.85 -5.27 3.49
C THR A 56 4.14 -3.86 3.01
N VAL A 57 4.67 -3.02 3.91
CA VAL A 57 5.05 -1.64 3.59
C VAL A 57 6.51 -1.43 3.98
N ALA A 58 7.32 -1.02 3.00
CA ALA A 58 8.70 -0.60 3.21
C ALA A 58 8.80 0.92 3.10
N LEU A 59 9.44 1.55 4.09
CA LEU A 59 9.80 2.96 4.07
C LEU A 59 11.31 3.09 3.86
N ILE A 60 11.71 3.75 2.79
CA ILE A 60 13.09 3.97 2.40
C ILE A 60 13.37 5.47 2.54
N ARG A 61 14.53 5.82 3.10
CA ARG A 61 15.00 7.21 3.18
C ARG A 61 16.24 7.37 2.32
N GLY A 62 16.19 8.33 1.39
CA GLY A 62 17.32 8.79 0.59
C GLY A 62 18.12 9.90 1.26
#